data_AF-A0A7K5JB46-F1
#
_entry.id   AF-A0A7K5JB46-F1
#
_cell.length_a   1.000
_cell.length_b   1.000
_cell.length_c   1.000
_cell.angle_alpha   90.00
_cell.angle_beta   90.00
_cell.angle_gamma   90.00
#
_symmetry.space_group_name_H-M   'P 1'
#
loop_
_entity.id
_entity.type
_entity.pdbx_description
1 polymer ?
#
loop_
_entity_poly.entity_id
_entity_poly.type
_entity_poly.pdbx_seq_one_letter_code
_entity_poly.pdbx_strand_id
1 'polypeptide(L)'
;GWCPLSPAGAQTTQLLVEPPWTPAVLWDRVTLTCQGSGTAGATSWYKGGWLWWQKGTERFVVNKSGTYTCGRPGSGLSPPVRV
;
A
#
# COMPACT_ATOMS: atom_id res chain seq x y z
N GLY A 1 7.78 37.60 -1.61
CA GLY A 1 7.05 36.39 -2.04
C GLY A 1 7.25 35.33 -1.00
N TRP A 2 6.18 34.77 -0.45
CA TRP A 2 6.26 33.74 0.58
C TRP A 2 5.82 32.43 -0.06
N CYS A 3 6.71 31.43 -0.08
CA CYS A 3 6.36 30.07 -0.46
C CYS A 3 5.57 29.46 0.72
N PRO A 4 4.31 29.01 0.51
CA PRO A 4 3.62 28.30 1.57
C PRO A 4 4.39 27.00 1.86
N LEU A 5 4.64 26.80 3.15
CA LEU A 5 5.14 25.55 3.71
C LEU A 5 4.34 24.40 3.11
N SER A 6 5.02 23.52 2.37
CA SER A 6 4.47 22.21 2.01
C SER A 6 4.02 21.56 3.32
N PRO A 7 2.75 21.12 3.43
CA PRO A 7 2.31 20.45 4.64
C PRO A 7 3.21 19.25 4.84
N ALA A 8 3.63 19.09 6.11
CA ALA A 8 4.52 18.07 6.62
C ALA A 8 4.61 16.84 5.71
N GLY A 9 5.84 16.48 5.32
CA GLY A 9 6.16 15.11 4.92
C GLY A 9 5.82 14.19 6.08
N ALA A 10 4.54 13.85 6.23
CA ALA A 10 4.11 12.65 6.89
C ALA A 10 4.94 11.57 6.22
N GLN A 11 5.72 10.81 6.99
CA GLN A 11 6.45 9.71 6.41
C GLN A 11 5.41 8.75 5.86
N THR A 12 5.13 8.82 4.56
CA THR A 12 3.99 8.16 3.96
C THR A 12 4.39 6.72 3.67
N THR A 13 3.51 5.79 4.04
CA THR A 13 3.60 4.46 3.48
C THR A 13 3.35 4.52 1.97
N GLN A 14 4.11 3.73 1.22
CA GLN A 14 3.98 3.61 -0.22
C GLN A 14 3.67 2.17 -0.57
N LEU A 15 2.63 1.97 -1.37
CA LEU A 15 2.26 0.65 -1.87
C LEU A 15 2.87 0.45 -3.24
N LEU A 16 3.84 -0.47 -3.34
CA LEU A 16 4.42 -0.90 -4.60
C LEU A 16 3.69 -2.15 -5.11
N VAL A 17 3.49 -2.22 -6.42
CA VAL A 17 2.82 -3.32 -7.11
C VAL A 17 3.78 -3.93 -8.11
N GLU A 18 4.02 -5.24 -8.00
CA GLU A 18 4.94 -5.99 -8.84
C GLU A 18 4.18 -7.19 -9.45
N PRO A 19 4.07 -7.29 -10.79
CA PRO A 19 4.57 -6.36 -11.81
C PRO A 19 3.81 -5.00 -11.84
N PRO A 20 4.48 -3.90 -12.23
CA PRO A 20 3.88 -2.55 -12.22
C PRO A 20 2.90 -2.30 -13.37
N TRP A 21 2.83 -3.19 -14.36
CA TRP A 21 1.87 -3.14 -15.47
C TRP A 21 0.75 -4.16 -15.23
N THR A 22 -0.52 -3.74 -15.33
CA THR A 22 -1.67 -4.64 -15.55
C THR A 22 -2.36 -4.23 -16.87
N PRO A 23 -2.94 -5.16 -17.68
CA PRO A 23 -3.39 -6.53 -17.35
C PRO A 23 -3.10 -7.64 -18.41
N ALA A 24 -3.49 -8.90 -18.13
CA ALA A 24 -4.09 -9.76 -19.18
C ALA A 24 -5.01 -10.88 -18.65
N VAL A 25 -4.79 -11.43 -17.46
CA VAL A 25 -5.62 -12.55 -16.98
C VAL A 25 -6.18 -12.22 -15.60
N LEU A 26 -7.47 -12.49 -15.42
CA LEU A 26 -8.29 -12.23 -14.21
C LEU A 26 -7.75 -12.89 -12.90
N TRP A 27 -6.54 -13.48 -12.94
CA TRP A 27 -5.96 -14.38 -11.95
C TRP A 27 -4.44 -14.26 -11.81
N ASP A 28 -3.80 -13.27 -12.45
CA ASP A 28 -2.35 -13.12 -12.35
C ASP A 28 -1.94 -12.78 -10.91
N ARG A 29 -0.80 -13.35 -10.47
CA ARG A 29 -0.33 -13.18 -9.09
C ARG A 29 0.43 -11.88 -8.99
N VAL A 30 -0.20 -10.89 -8.38
CA VAL A 30 0.40 -9.58 -8.16
C VAL A 30 0.95 -9.52 -6.75
N THR A 31 2.20 -9.10 -6.61
CA THR A 31 2.84 -8.87 -5.32
C THR A 31 2.68 -7.42 -4.92
N LEU A 32 1.98 -7.21 -3.82
CA LEU A 32 1.85 -5.93 -3.16
C LEU A 32 2.95 -5.81 -2.10
N THR A 33 3.78 -4.78 -2.19
CA THR A 33 4.84 -4.50 -1.22
C THR A 33 4.55 -3.16 -0.54
N CYS A 34 4.26 -3.19 0.75
CA CYS A 34 4.09 -1.99 1.55
C CYS A 34 5.46 -1.49 2.01
N GLN A 35 5.89 -0.33 1.54
CA GLN A 35 7.11 0.36 1.95
C GLN A 35 6.77 1.56 2.84
N GLY A 36 7.69 2.01 3.68
CA GLY A 36 7.51 3.20 4.52
C GLY A 36 8.30 3.13 5.81
N SER A 37 8.32 4.23 6.57
CA SER A 37 8.84 4.20 7.94
C SER A 37 7.91 3.40 8.85
N GLY A 38 8.43 2.83 9.94
CA GLY A 38 7.66 2.01 10.89
C GLY A 38 8.15 0.56 10.98
N THR A 39 7.51 -0.22 11.84
CA THR A 39 7.94 -1.58 12.15
C THR A 39 7.62 -2.54 11.00
N ALA A 40 8.67 -3.10 10.41
CA ALA A 40 8.57 -4.19 9.43
C ALA A 40 7.72 -5.35 10.00
N GLY A 41 6.74 -5.84 9.22
CA GLY A 41 5.88 -6.96 9.63
C GLY A 41 4.66 -6.58 10.49
N ALA A 42 4.50 -5.32 10.89
CA ALA A 42 3.28 -4.82 11.53
C ALA A 42 2.31 -4.18 10.51
N THR A 43 2.27 -4.69 9.28
CA THR A 43 1.51 -4.07 8.18
C THR A 43 0.03 -4.43 8.27
N SER A 44 -0.83 -3.42 8.18
CA SER A 44 -2.27 -3.56 7.98
C SER A 44 -2.60 -3.36 6.51
N TRP A 45 -3.35 -4.29 5.93
CA TRP A 45 -3.75 -4.30 4.53
C TRP A 45 -5.25 -4.07 4.42
N TYR A 46 -5.63 -3.20 3.49
CA TYR A 46 -7.00 -2.81 3.23
C TYR A 46 -7.36 -3.09 1.77
N LYS A 47 -8.55 -3.62 1.55
CA LYS A 47 -9.12 -3.83 0.21
C LYS A 47 -10.44 -3.09 0.10
N GLY A 48 -10.53 -2.13 -0.82
CA GLY A 48 -11.74 -1.32 -1.01
C GLY A 48 -12.15 -0.53 0.23
N GLY A 49 -11.18 -0.12 1.06
CA GLY A 49 -11.42 0.57 2.33
C GLY A 49 -11.68 -0.35 3.54
N TRP A 50 -11.91 -1.64 3.32
CA TRP A 50 -12.13 -2.59 4.39
C TRP A 50 -10.82 -3.23 4.83
N LEU A 51 -10.66 -3.38 6.14
CA LEU A 51 -9.53 -4.09 6.70
C LEU A 51 -9.61 -5.55 6.27
N TRP A 52 -8.60 -5.98 5.50
CA TRP A 52 -8.59 -7.31 4.90
C TRP A 52 -7.56 -8.22 5.57
N TRP A 53 -6.43 -7.67 6.03
CA TRP A 53 -5.41 -8.42 6.76
C TRP A 53 -4.67 -7.53 7.76
N GLN A 54 -4.35 -8.03 8.95
CA GLN A 54 -3.61 -7.31 10.00
C GLN A 54 -2.34 -8.07 10.39
N LYS A 55 -1.32 -7.33 10.87
CA LYS A 55 -0.01 -7.89 11.30
C LYS A 55 0.62 -8.79 10.23
N GLY A 56 0.49 -8.36 8.97
CA GLY A 56 1.04 -9.09 7.83
C GLY A 56 2.48 -8.71 7.57
N THR A 57 3.16 -9.62 6.87
CA THR A 57 4.41 -9.34 6.17
C THR A 57 4.28 -8.09 5.31
N GLU A 58 5.41 -7.44 5.07
CA GLU A 58 5.52 -6.25 4.20
C GLU A 58 5.11 -6.55 2.74
N ARG A 59 5.14 -7.83 2.36
CA ARG A 59 4.77 -8.31 1.04
C ARG A 59 3.53 -9.19 1.13
N PHE A 60 2.59 -8.98 0.22
CA PHE A 60 1.35 -9.72 0.13
C PHE A 60 1.05 -10.07 -1.32
N VAL A 61 0.83 -11.35 -1.63
CA VAL A 61 0.48 -11.79 -2.99
C VAL A 61 -1.05 -11.83 -3.13
N VAL A 62 -1.60 -11.06 -4.06
CA VAL A 62 -3.02 -11.04 -4.40
C VAL A 62 -3.24 -11.58 -5.81
N ASN A 63 -4.37 -12.25 -6.02
CA ASN A 63 -4.81 -12.69 -7.34
C ASN A 63 -6.13 -12.04 -7.78
N LYS A 64 -6.65 -11.12 -6.98
CA LYS A 64 -7.93 -10.45 -7.25
C LYS A 64 -7.68 -9.00 -7.61
N SER A 65 -8.39 -8.53 -8.63
CA SER A 65 -8.50 -7.10 -8.87
C SER A 65 -9.22 -6.42 -7.71
N GLY A 66 -8.88 -5.15 -7.52
CA GLY A 66 -9.46 -4.29 -6.51
C GLY A 66 -8.58 -3.11 -6.20
N THR A 67 -9.10 -2.23 -5.35
CA THR A 67 -8.32 -1.13 -4.79
C THR A 67 -7.66 -1.61 -3.50
N TYR A 68 -6.34 -1.52 -3.44
CA TYR A 68 -5.53 -1.95 -2.32
C TYR A 68 -4.85 -0.75 -1.66
N THR A 69 -4.74 -0.83 -0.34
CA THR A 69 -4.06 0.17 0.49
C THR A 69 -3.32 -0.56 1.60
N CYS A 70 -2.19 -0.03 2.03
CA CYS A 70 -1.48 -0.56 3.19
C CYS A 70 -1.23 0.53 4.22
N GLY A 71 -1.05 0.14 5.48
CA GLY A 71 -0.71 1.04 6.57
C GLY A 71 0.34 0.39 7.47
N ARG A 72 1.27 1.21 7.95
CA ARG A 72 2.24 0.80 8.98
C ARG A 72 2.04 1.68 10.23
N PRO A 73 2.38 1.16 11.42
CA PRO A 73 2.29 1.94 12.65
C PRO A 73 3.22 3.14 12.56
N GLY A 74 2.69 4.35 12.74
CA GLY A 74 3.45 5.60 12.78
C GLY A 74 3.64 6.33 11.45
N SER A 75 3.23 5.77 10.31
CA SER A 75 3.50 6.33 8.97
C SER A 75 2.24 6.54 8.10
N GLY A 76 1.07 6.54 8.73
CA GLY A 76 -0.23 6.68 8.04
C GLY A 76 -0.54 5.56 7.05
N LEU A 77 -1.61 5.76 6.27
CA LEU A 77 -2.02 4.88 5.16
C LEU A 77 -1.36 5.31 3.84
N SER A 78 -1.12 4.33 2.96
CA SER A 78 -0.61 4.58 1.63
C SER A 78 -1.68 5.18 0.72
N PRO A 79 -1.28 5.79 -0.41
CA PRO A 79 -2.21 6.05 -1.49
C PRO A 79 -2.87 4.74 -1.98
N PRO A 80 -4.14 4.79 -2.42
CA PRO A 80 -4.83 3.63 -2.95
C PRO A 80 -4.29 3.26 -4.34
N VAL A 81 -4.01 1.98 -4.56
CA VAL A 81 -3.57 1.45 -5.86
C VAL A 81 -4.58 0.46 -6.39
N ARG A 82 -4.92 0.57 -7.67
CA ARG A 82 -5.81 -0.37 -8.36
C ARG A 82 -4.97 -1.44 -9.05
N VAL A 83 -5.31 -2.69 -8.78
CA VAL A 83 -4.76 -3.89 -9.43
C VAL A 83 -5.78 -4.44 -10.41
#